data_AF-K9TLL7-F1
#
_entry.id   AF-K9TLL7-F1
#
_cell.length_a   1.000
_cell.length_b   1.000
_cell.length_c   1.000
_cell.angle_alpha   90.00
_cell.angle_beta   90.00
_cell.angle_gamma   90.00
#
_symmetry.space_group_name_H-M   'P 1'
#
loop_
_entity.id
_entity.type
_entity.pdbx_description
1 polymer ?
#
loop_
_entity_poly.entity_id
_entity_poly.type
_entity_poly.pdbx_seq_one_letter_code
_entity_poly.pdbx_strand_id
1 'polypeptide(L)'
;MSKKATISVFGTKPENAIVVPELPISAKNNCQAGKWTIGDEEYGSKLAMTILKFSKFFGSLGQTKHTLWGQIWFVAEGGELPHDVVMVTYVKGRSLSDFNRLVASVQARGVEPAEGVFVPDFIKHSGQKPDENGVIKPINYYSLKWDWIERSNWEMVEQAAIVLSDPQNLSRMIDLEGTREMICLDNLPPAEIACLMAAHLDGPTSGEMALPAAVSDELMREPALANG
;
A
#
# COMPACT_ATOMS: atom_id res chain seq x y z
N MET A 1 24.99 -15.43 -43.06
CA MET A 1 24.11 -14.60 -42.19
C MET A 1 24.95 -14.10 -41.03
N SER A 2 25.13 -12.79 -40.87
CA SER A 2 25.89 -12.23 -39.75
C SER A 2 25.13 -12.44 -38.44
N LYS A 3 25.78 -12.99 -37.41
CA LYS A 3 25.22 -13.04 -36.05
C LYS A 3 25.01 -11.59 -35.60
N LYS A 4 23.76 -11.19 -35.36
CA LYS A 4 23.46 -9.91 -34.71
C LYS A 4 24.22 -9.86 -33.38
N ALA A 5 24.89 -8.75 -33.12
CA ALA A 5 25.53 -8.52 -31.83
C ALA A 5 24.46 -8.56 -30.72
N THR A 6 24.67 -9.40 -29.71
CA THR A 6 23.80 -9.47 -28.54
C THR A 6 24.23 -8.39 -27.57
N ILE A 7 23.39 -7.38 -27.36
CA ILE A 7 23.60 -6.35 -26.34
C ILE A 7 22.67 -6.67 -25.18
N SER A 8 23.22 -6.77 -23.96
CA SER A 8 22.47 -6.99 -22.72
C SER A 8 22.82 -5.87 -21.74
N VAL A 9 22.09 -4.75 -21.83
CA VAL A 9 22.29 -3.58 -20.96
C VAL A 9 21.62 -3.77 -19.60
N PHE A 10 20.48 -4.46 -19.57
CA PHE A 10 19.63 -4.61 -18.39
C PHE A 10 19.49 -6.07 -17.92
N GLY A 11 20.34 -6.94 -18.44
CA GLY A 11 20.23 -8.39 -18.24
C GLY A 11 19.18 -9.04 -19.14
N THR A 12 19.00 -10.35 -18.94
CA THR A 12 17.98 -11.17 -19.61
C THR A 12 17.21 -11.93 -18.53
N LYS A 13 15.88 -11.88 -18.58
CA LYS A 13 15.00 -12.63 -17.69
C LYS A 13 15.20 -14.13 -17.97
N PRO A 14 15.55 -14.96 -16.97
CA PRO A 14 15.54 -16.42 -17.14
C PRO A 14 14.14 -16.91 -17.53
N GLU A 15 14.08 -17.98 -18.34
CA GLU A 15 12.80 -18.67 -18.59
C GLU A 15 12.23 -19.11 -17.23
N ASN A 16 11.03 -18.64 -16.88
CA ASN A 16 10.32 -18.92 -15.63
C ASN A 16 10.83 -18.21 -14.36
N ALA A 17 11.42 -17.02 -14.48
CA ALA A 17 11.75 -16.19 -13.32
C ALA A 17 10.74 -15.06 -13.11
N ILE A 18 10.35 -14.80 -11.87
CA ILE A 18 9.66 -13.55 -11.50
C ILE A 18 10.68 -12.41 -11.50
N VAL A 19 10.36 -11.32 -12.18
CA VAL A 19 11.18 -10.10 -12.20
C VAL A 19 10.81 -9.23 -11.00
N VAL A 20 11.81 -8.95 -10.15
CA VAL A 20 11.70 -7.96 -9.08
C VAL A 20 12.30 -6.64 -9.58
N PRO A 21 11.49 -5.63 -9.90
CA PRO A 21 12.02 -4.39 -10.43
C PRO A 21 12.78 -3.61 -9.34
N GLU A 22 13.78 -2.83 -9.75
CA GLU A 22 14.51 -1.96 -8.83
C GLU A 22 13.62 -0.86 -8.25
N LEU A 23 12.65 -0.39 -9.03
CA LEU A 23 11.64 0.57 -8.62
C LEU A 23 10.26 -0.10 -8.58
N PRO A 24 9.44 0.16 -7.54
CA PRO A 24 8.11 -0.42 -7.43
C PRO A 24 7.23 -0.06 -8.64
N ILE A 25 6.59 -1.07 -9.24
CA ILE A 25 5.57 -0.86 -10.27
C ILE A 25 4.21 -0.77 -9.58
N SER A 26 3.65 0.44 -9.53
CA SER A 26 2.36 0.69 -8.87
C SER A 26 1.19 0.35 -9.79
N ALA A 27 0.54 -0.78 -9.52
CA ALA A 27 -0.73 -1.16 -10.12
C ALA A 27 -1.87 -0.52 -9.33
N LYS A 28 -2.40 0.59 -9.83
CA LYS A 28 -3.45 1.37 -9.16
C LYS A 28 -4.84 0.81 -9.48
N ASN A 29 -5.71 0.84 -8.48
CA ASN A 29 -7.13 0.56 -8.62
C ASN A 29 -7.88 1.85 -8.99
N ASN A 30 -8.21 2.02 -10.27
CA ASN A 30 -9.07 3.11 -10.70
C ASN A 30 -10.52 2.82 -10.29
N CYS A 31 -10.86 3.22 -9.06
CA CYS A 31 -12.19 3.04 -8.48
C CYS A 31 -13.29 3.90 -9.14
N GLN A 32 -12.97 4.76 -10.10
CA GLN A 32 -13.98 5.46 -10.90
C GLN A 32 -14.37 4.65 -12.14
N ALA A 33 -13.37 4.02 -12.79
CA ALA A 33 -13.57 3.21 -13.99
C ALA A 33 -13.82 1.72 -13.71
N GLY A 34 -13.44 1.23 -12.52
CA GLY A 34 -13.46 -0.20 -12.21
C GLY A 34 -12.37 -0.97 -12.95
N LYS A 35 -11.17 -0.40 -13.05
CA LYS A 35 -10.04 -0.96 -13.81
C LYS A 35 -8.72 -0.84 -13.06
N TRP A 36 -7.77 -1.70 -13.42
CA TRP A 36 -6.38 -1.59 -13.06
C TRP A 36 -5.64 -0.65 -14.00
N THR A 37 -4.71 0.12 -13.46
CA THR A 37 -3.89 1.05 -14.26
C THR A 37 -2.44 1.02 -13.81
N ILE A 38 -1.50 1.07 -14.76
CA ILE A 38 -0.07 1.31 -14.49
C ILE A 38 0.33 2.53 -15.31
N GLY A 39 0.87 3.56 -14.63
CA GLY A 39 1.07 4.86 -15.28
C GLY A 39 -0.25 5.40 -15.83
N ASP A 40 -0.28 5.68 -17.13
CA ASP A 40 -1.46 6.16 -17.86
C ASP A 40 -2.21 5.05 -18.63
N GLU A 41 -1.72 3.81 -18.56
CA GLU A 41 -2.29 2.68 -19.30
C GLU A 41 -3.33 1.91 -18.46
N GLU A 42 -4.45 1.55 -19.08
CA GLU A 42 -5.52 0.77 -18.47
C GLU A 42 -5.42 -0.73 -18.83
N TYR A 43 -5.45 -1.58 -17.82
CA TYR A 43 -5.30 -3.04 -17.90
C TYR A 43 -6.59 -3.77 -17.47
N GLY A 44 -7.74 -3.25 -17.87
CA GLY A 44 -9.06 -3.83 -17.61
C GLY A 44 -9.38 -4.11 -16.14
N SER A 45 -10.36 -4.99 -15.89
CA SER A 45 -10.93 -5.21 -14.56
C SER A 45 -10.56 -6.55 -13.92
N LYS A 46 -9.97 -7.48 -14.68
CA LYS A 46 -9.71 -8.85 -14.24
C LYS A 46 -8.28 -9.00 -13.74
N LEU A 47 -8.13 -9.68 -12.61
CA LEU A 47 -6.84 -10.00 -12.03
C LEU A 47 -6.94 -11.27 -11.19
N ALA A 48 -5.96 -12.14 -11.34
CA ALA A 48 -5.65 -13.22 -10.42
C ALA A 48 -4.19 -13.04 -9.99
N MET A 49 -3.92 -13.12 -8.68
CA MET A 49 -2.61 -12.77 -8.14
C MET A 49 -2.10 -13.74 -7.06
N THR A 50 -0.78 -13.92 -7.04
CA THR A 50 -0.04 -14.41 -5.88
C THR A 50 0.41 -13.21 -5.07
N ILE A 51 0.03 -13.16 -3.79
CA ILE A 51 0.50 -12.13 -2.87
C ILE A 51 1.83 -12.58 -2.25
N LEU A 52 2.86 -11.74 -2.36
CA LEU A 52 4.21 -11.98 -1.86
C LEU A 52 4.43 -11.37 -0.47
N LYS A 53 3.85 -10.18 -0.25
CA LYS A 53 3.99 -9.45 1.01
C LYS A 53 2.78 -8.56 1.21
N PHE A 54 2.32 -8.48 2.47
CA PHE A 54 1.29 -7.57 2.90
C PHE A 54 1.79 -6.76 4.10
N SER A 55 1.56 -5.45 4.07
CA SER A 55 1.89 -4.55 5.17
C SER A 55 0.77 -3.56 5.41
N LYS A 56 0.50 -3.24 6.69
CA LYS A 56 -0.50 -2.25 7.07
C LYS A 56 0.15 -0.90 7.31
N PHE A 57 -0.50 0.14 6.84
CA PHE A 57 -0.05 1.52 6.96
C PHE A 57 -1.18 2.42 7.45
N PHE A 58 -0.81 3.50 8.14
CA PHE A 58 -1.70 4.62 8.41
C PHE A 58 -1.10 5.91 7.86
N GLY A 59 -1.90 6.70 7.16
CA GLY A 59 -1.48 8.01 6.67
C GLY A 59 -2.18 8.44 5.40
N SER A 60 -1.46 9.18 4.57
CA SER A 60 -1.99 9.83 3.38
C SER A 60 -1.38 9.25 2.10
N LEU A 61 -2.21 9.09 1.07
CA LEU A 61 -1.78 8.67 -0.27
C LEU A 61 -2.63 9.39 -1.33
N GLY A 62 -1.96 10.19 -2.17
CA GLY A 62 -2.62 11.08 -3.12
C GLY A 62 -3.60 12.03 -2.44
N GLN A 63 -4.85 12.04 -2.92
CA GLN A 63 -5.93 12.89 -2.38
C GLN A 63 -6.57 12.35 -1.10
N THR A 64 -6.22 11.14 -0.68
CA THR A 64 -6.80 10.52 0.52
C THR A 64 -5.91 10.80 1.70
N LYS A 65 -6.48 11.34 2.77
CA LYS A 65 -5.75 11.75 3.97
C LYS A 65 -6.10 10.86 5.17
N HIS A 66 -5.10 10.63 6.02
CA HIS A 66 -5.21 10.04 7.36
C HIS A 66 -6.14 8.82 7.46
N THR A 67 -5.83 7.76 6.70
CA THR A 67 -6.62 6.53 6.71
C THR A 67 -5.74 5.28 6.77
N LEU A 68 -6.38 4.14 7.02
CA LEU A 68 -5.72 2.84 6.98
C LEU A 68 -5.59 2.35 5.54
N TRP A 69 -4.38 1.88 5.24
CA TRP A 69 -4.00 1.31 3.96
C TRP A 69 -3.41 -0.09 4.16
N GLY A 70 -3.71 -0.98 3.23
CA GLY A 70 -2.97 -2.22 3.02
C GLY A 70 -2.12 -2.06 1.77
N GLN A 71 -0.82 -2.25 1.91
CA GLN A 71 0.12 -2.38 0.80
C GLN A 71 0.24 -3.87 0.47
N ILE A 72 -0.03 -4.23 -0.78
CA ILE A 72 0.03 -5.60 -1.28
C ILE A 72 1.08 -5.65 -2.38
N TRP A 73 2.13 -6.43 -2.14
CA TRP A 73 3.10 -6.83 -3.17
C TRP A 73 2.66 -8.14 -3.78
N PHE A 74 2.58 -8.21 -5.10
CA PHE A 74 2.01 -9.35 -5.80
C PHE A 74 2.63 -9.57 -7.18
N VAL A 75 2.36 -10.74 -7.74
CA VAL A 75 2.60 -11.07 -9.15
C VAL A 75 1.26 -11.46 -9.78
N ALA A 76 0.99 -10.96 -10.97
CA ALA A 76 -0.19 -11.36 -11.73
C ALA A 76 0.03 -12.75 -12.34
N GLU A 77 -0.94 -13.63 -12.14
CA GLU A 77 -1.00 -14.96 -12.74
C GLU A 77 -2.06 -15.05 -13.85
N GLY A 78 -3.00 -14.13 -13.82
CA GLY A 78 -4.13 -14.10 -14.72
C GLY A 78 -4.71 -12.70 -14.81
N GLY A 79 -5.46 -12.46 -15.88
CA GLY A 79 -5.96 -11.14 -16.20
C GLY A 79 -5.00 -10.39 -17.10
N GLU A 80 -5.13 -9.07 -17.07
CA GLU A 80 -4.59 -8.20 -18.13
C GLU A 80 -3.30 -7.48 -17.72
N LEU A 81 -2.99 -7.40 -16.42
CA LEU A 81 -1.72 -6.82 -15.94
C LEU A 81 -0.49 -7.63 -16.40
N PRO A 82 0.70 -7.01 -16.46
CA PRO A 82 1.94 -7.72 -16.80
C PRO A 82 2.20 -8.93 -15.90
N HIS A 83 2.47 -10.08 -16.52
CA HIS A 83 2.73 -11.35 -15.85
C HIS A 83 4.21 -11.45 -15.45
N ASP A 84 4.50 -12.26 -14.42
CA ASP A 84 5.85 -12.55 -13.91
C ASP A 84 6.67 -11.32 -13.48
N VAL A 85 6.01 -10.22 -13.11
CA VAL A 85 6.67 -9.02 -12.58
C VAL A 85 6.04 -8.69 -11.23
N VAL A 86 6.90 -8.41 -10.25
CA VAL A 86 6.44 -7.95 -8.94
C VAL A 86 5.89 -6.53 -9.07
N MET A 87 4.65 -6.37 -8.64
CA MET A 87 3.91 -5.11 -8.60
C MET A 87 3.45 -4.82 -7.18
N VAL A 88 3.11 -3.56 -6.92
CA VAL A 88 2.54 -3.11 -5.65
C VAL A 88 1.19 -2.45 -5.90
N THR A 89 0.22 -2.72 -5.02
CA THR A 89 -1.05 -2.02 -4.97
C THR A 89 -1.42 -1.60 -3.56
N TYR A 90 -2.34 -0.65 -3.47
CA TYR A 90 -2.82 -0.07 -2.23
C TYR A 90 -4.32 -0.21 -2.13
N VAL A 91 -4.79 -0.76 -1.01
CA VAL A 91 -6.22 -0.89 -0.72
C VAL A 91 -6.57 -0.23 0.60
N LYS A 92 -7.79 0.30 0.69
CA LYS A 92 -8.32 0.97 1.88
C LYS A 92 -9.82 0.73 2.03
N GLY A 93 -10.36 1.13 3.17
CA GLY A 93 -11.81 1.11 3.43
C GLY A 93 -12.41 -0.28 3.17
N ARG A 94 -13.52 -0.33 2.43
CA ARG A 94 -14.26 -1.57 2.13
C ARG A 94 -13.37 -2.67 1.53
N SER A 95 -12.51 -2.31 0.57
CA SER A 95 -11.60 -3.26 -0.08
C SER A 95 -10.63 -3.91 0.92
N LEU A 96 -10.08 -3.11 1.84
CA LEU A 96 -9.15 -3.60 2.87
C LEU A 96 -9.87 -4.43 3.93
N SER A 97 -11.09 -4.02 4.34
CA SER A 97 -11.90 -4.79 5.29
C SER A 97 -12.30 -6.15 4.73
N ASP A 98 -12.75 -6.21 3.48
CA ASP A 98 -13.10 -7.46 2.81
C ASP A 98 -11.86 -8.37 2.65
N PHE A 99 -10.70 -7.80 2.28
CA PHE A 99 -9.43 -8.53 2.21
C PHE A 99 -9.06 -9.19 3.54
N ASN A 100 -9.02 -8.42 4.64
CA ASN A 100 -8.65 -8.96 5.95
C ASN A 100 -9.65 -10.03 6.45
N ARG A 101 -10.95 -9.85 6.18
CA ARG A 101 -11.97 -10.86 6.51
C ARG A 101 -11.71 -12.17 5.75
N LEU A 102 -11.39 -12.07 4.46
CA LEU A 102 -11.07 -13.23 3.63
C LEU A 102 -9.82 -13.95 4.16
N VAL A 103 -8.73 -13.22 4.41
CA VAL A 103 -7.48 -13.78 4.96
C VAL A 103 -7.75 -14.51 6.28
N ALA A 104 -8.44 -13.88 7.22
CA ALA A 104 -8.79 -14.51 8.50
C ALA A 104 -9.66 -15.77 8.31
N SER A 105 -10.60 -15.75 7.37
CA SER A 105 -11.42 -16.92 7.04
C SER A 105 -10.58 -18.07 6.45
N VAL A 106 -9.57 -17.78 5.63
CA VAL A 106 -8.68 -18.79 5.06
C VAL A 106 -7.82 -19.41 6.15
N GLN A 107 -7.21 -18.58 7.00
CA GLN A 107 -6.38 -19.01 8.13
C GLN A 107 -7.17 -19.84 9.15
N ALA A 108 -8.44 -19.49 9.42
CA ALA A 108 -9.30 -20.23 10.33
C ALA A 108 -9.57 -21.68 9.87
N ARG A 109 -9.38 -21.99 8.58
CA ARG A 109 -9.46 -23.37 8.04
C ARG A 109 -8.15 -24.14 8.21
N GLY A 110 -7.08 -23.52 8.72
CA GLY A 110 -5.75 -24.11 8.84
C GLY A 110 -4.93 -24.06 7.55
N VAL A 111 -5.30 -23.20 6.59
CA VAL A 111 -4.60 -23.05 5.30
C VAL A 111 -3.81 -21.74 5.30
N GLU A 112 -2.57 -21.77 4.81
CA GLU A 112 -1.75 -20.57 4.59
C GLU A 112 -2.31 -19.77 3.41
N PRO A 113 -2.82 -18.53 3.61
CA PRO A 113 -3.41 -17.74 2.53
C PRO A 113 -2.49 -17.51 1.33
N ALA A 114 -1.17 -17.42 1.55
CA ALA A 114 -0.20 -17.25 0.46
C ALA A 114 -0.16 -18.43 -0.53
N GLU A 115 -0.62 -19.62 -0.13
CA GLU A 115 -0.69 -20.81 -0.99
C GLU A 115 -1.87 -20.80 -1.97
N GLY A 116 -2.76 -19.80 -1.91
CA GLY A 116 -3.87 -19.67 -2.85
C GLY A 116 -3.75 -18.50 -3.81
N VAL A 117 -4.70 -18.43 -4.74
CA VAL A 117 -4.83 -17.34 -5.71
C VAL A 117 -5.85 -16.34 -5.19
N PHE A 118 -5.45 -15.07 -5.08
CA PHE A 118 -6.37 -13.98 -4.75
C PHE A 118 -6.97 -13.43 -6.04
N VAL A 119 -8.30 -13.25 -6.03
CA VAL A 119 -9.07 -12.75 -7.17
C VAL A 119 -9.84 -11.51 -6.73
N PRO A 120 -9.31 -10.30 -6.96
CA PRO A 120 -10.04 -9.08 -6.71
C PRO A 120 -11.01 -8.73 -7.86
N ASP A 121 -12.25 -8.46 -7.51
CA ASP A 121 -13.31 -8.03 -8.42
C ASP A 121 -13.79 -6.61 -8.12
N PHE A 122 -13.92 -5.79 -9.16
CA PHE A 122 -14.49 -4.44 -9.03
C PHE A 122 -16.01 -4.49 -8.86
N ILE A 123 -16.49 -4.17 -7.66
CA ILE A 123 -17.92 -4.06 -7.35
C ILE A 123 -18.35 -2.61 -7.38
N LYS A 124 -19.37 -2.32 -8.21
CA LYS A 124 -19.97 -0.99 -8.31
C LYS A 124 -20.84 -0.70 -7.10
N HIS A 125 -20.69 0.51 -6.57
CA HIS A 125 -21.51 1.06 -5.50
C HIS A 125 -22.07 2.40 -5.93
N SER A 126 -23.28 2.68 -5.43
CA SER A 126 -23.89 4.01 -5.51
C SER A 126 -23.86 4.61 -4.12
N GLY A 127 -23.43 5.86 -4.04
CA GLY A 127 -23.34 6.64 -2.81
C GLY A 127 -23.75 8.08 -3.05
N GLN A 128 -23.49 8.91 -2.05
CA GLN A 128 -23.79 10.33 -2.06
C GLN A 128 -22.59 11.09 -1.53
N LYS A 129 -22.19 12.17 -2.21
CA LYS A 129 -21.10 13.04 -1.77
C LYS A 129 -21.53 14.51 -1.93
N PRO A 130 -21.26 15.39 -0.95
CA PRO A 130 -21.44 16.82 -1.13
C PRO A 130 -20.51 17.32 -2.24
N ASP A 131 -21.03 18.17 -3.13
CA ASP A 131 -20.18 18.95 -4.02
C ASP A 131 -19.53 20.13 -3.29
N GLU A 132 -18.76 20.95 -4.02
CA GLU A 132 -18.05 22.12 -3.48
C GLU A 132 -18.98 23.16 -2.84
N ASN A 133 -20.28 23.13 -3.15
CA ASN A 133 -21.30 24.00 -2.59
C ASN A 133 -22.12 23.33 -1.47
N GLY A 134 -21.72 22.12 -1.04
CA GLY A 134 -22.42 21.35 -0.02
C GLY A 134 -23.67 20.61 -0.52
N VAL A 135 -23.95 20.63 -1.83
CA VAL A 135 -25.12 19.93 -2.40
C VAL A 135 -24.81 18.45 -2.55
N ILE A 136 -25.64 17.60 -1.95
CA ILE A 136 -25.47 16.16 -2.00
C ILE A 136 -25.79 15.66 -3.41
N LYS A 137 -24.78 15.14 -4.11
CA LYS A 137 -24.92 14.53 -5.44
C LYS A 137 -24.72 13.01 -5.36
N PRO A 138 -25.49 12.22 -6.14
CA PRO A 138 -25.24 10.81 -6.28
C PRO A 138 -23.87 10.60 -6.94
N ILE A 139 -23.08 9.69 -6.40
CA ILE A 139 -21.80 9.25 -6.96
C ILE A 139 -21.83 7.75 -7.20
N ASN A 140 -21.19 7.31 -8.27
CA ASN A 140 -20.89 5.90 -8.47
C ASN A 140 -19.39 5.70 -8.32
N TYR A 141 -19.01 4.66 -7.59
CA TYR A 141 -17.62 4.28 -7.40
C TYR A 141 -17.51 2.77 -7.28
N TYR A 142 -16.31 2.24 -7.49
CA TYR A 142 -16.01 0.83 -7.36
C TYR A 142 -15.19 0.58 -6.10
N SER A 143 -15.31 -0.62 -5.55
CA SER A 143 -14.37 -1.16 -4.57
C SER A 143 -13.96 -2.56 -4.98
N LEU A 144 -12.88 -3.09 -4.39
CA LEU A 144 -12.45 -4.45 -4.65
C LEU A 144 -13.11 -5.39 -3.64
N LYS A 145 -13.89 -6.33 -4.14
CA LYS A 145 -14.28 -7.53 -3.38
C LYS A 145 -13.22 -8.59 -3.64
N TRP A 146 -12.80 -9.27 -2.58
CA TRP A 146 -11.77 -10.29 -2.69
C TRP A 146 -12.39 -11.68 -2.59
N ASP A 147 -11.97 -12.55 -3.49
CA ASP A 147 -12.18 -13.99 -3.42
C ASP A 147 -10.81 -14.71 -3.39
N TRP A 148 -10.80 -15.95 -2.90
CA TRP A 148 -9.60 -16.77 -2.76
C TRP A 148 -9.88 -18.16 -3.30
N ILE A 149 -8.99 -18.67 -4.14
CA ILE A 149 -9.12 -19.96 -4.80
C ILE A 149 -7.91 -20.82 -4.42
N GLU A 150 -8.18 -22.07 -4.06
CA GLU A 150 -7.11 -23.05 -3.80
C GLU A 150 -6.37 -23.37 -5.10
N ARG A 151 -5.04 -23.46 -5.03
CA ARG A 151 -4.20 -23.73 -6.19
C ARG A 151 -4.22 -25.20 -6.56
N SER A 152 -4.25 -25.46 -7.86
CA SER A 152 -3.90 -26.76 -8.43
C SER A 152 -2.47 -26.79 -8.98
N ASN A 153 -1.92 -25.63 -9.40
CA ASN A 153 -0.55 -25.48 -9.88
C ASN A 153 0.29 -24.72 -8.84
N TRP A 154 1.46 -25.27 -8.51
CA TRP A 154 2.39 -24.76 -7.51
C TRP A 154 3.59 -24.00 -8.08
N GLU A 155 3.81 -24.01 -9.40
CA GLU A 155 4.98 -23.37 -10.04
C GLU A 155 5.16 -21.90 -9.65
N MET A 156 4.07 -21.13 -9.62
CA MET A 156 4.12 -19.72 -9.21
C MET A 156 4.48 -19.56 -7.72
N VAL A 157 4.02 -20.46 -6.85
CA VAL A 157 4.36 -20.43 -5.42
C VAL A 157 5.82 -20.77 -5.21
N GLU A 158 6.35 -21.75 -5.95
CA GLU A 158 7.77 -22.11 -5.92
C GLU A 158 8.64 -20.93 -6.37
N GLN A 159 8.27 -20.25 -7.46
CA GLN A 159 8.96 -19.05 -7.92
C GLN A 159 8.87 -17.90 -6.91
N ALA A 160 7.69 -17.69 -6.32
CA ALA A 160 7.48 -16.69 -5.27
C ALA A 160 8.35 -16.98 -4.04
N ALA A 161 8.46 -18.24 -3.64
CA ALA A 161 9.33 -18.66 -2.54
C ALA A 161 10.82 -18.39 -2.85
N ILE A 162 11.26 -18.64 -4.08
CA ILE A 162 12.63 -18.29 -4.52
C ILE A 162 12.85 -16.77 -4.41
N VAL A 163 11.92 -15.96 -4.91
CA VAL A 163 11.99 -14.49 -4.80
C VAL A 163 12.11 -14.04 -3.36
N LEU A 164 11.26 -14.58 -2.47
CA LEU A 164 11.22 -14.21 -1.06
C LEU A 164 12.41 -14.74 -0.26
N SER A 165 13.08 -15.80 -0.73
CA SER A 165 14.28 -16.35 -0.08
C SER A 165 15.52 -15.47 -0.24
N ASP A 166 15.54 -14.57 -1.22
CA ASP A 166 16.63 -13.62 -1.44
C ASP A 166 16.41 -12.32 -0.64
N PRO A 167 17.28 -12.01 0.34
CA PRO A 167 17.19 -10.78 1.13
C PRO A 167 17.24 -9.50 0.28
N GLN A 168 17.93 -9.52 -0.87
CA GLN A 168 17.99 -8.36 -1.76
C GLN A 168 16.61 -8.05 -2.34
N ASN A 169 15.85 -9.07 -2.73
CA ASN A 169 14.48 -8.88 -3.23
C ASN A 169 13.55 -8.39 -2.13
N LEU A 170 13.66 -8.94 -0.91
CA LEU A 170 12.87 -8.45 0.24
C LEU A 170 13.13 -6.96 0.53
N SER A 171 14.40 -6.53 0.42
CA SER A 171 14.78 -5.12 0.62
C SER A 171 14.21 -4.19 -0.44
N ARG A 172 13.92 -4.71 -1.64
CA ARG A 172 13.29 -3.96 -2.75
C ARG A 172 11.76 -3.93 -2.64
N MET A 173 11.15 -4.82 -1.86
CA MET A 173 9.70 -4.82 -1.59
C MET A 173 9.31 -3.77 -0.54
N ILE A 174 9.72 -2.53 -0.79
CA ILE A 174 9.32 -1.34 -0.07
C ILE A 174 9.12 -0.22 -1.08
N ASP A 175 7.96 0.43 -1.02
CA ASP A 175 7.64 1.56 -1.90
C ASP A 175 7.83 2.84 -1.11
N LEU A 176 9.09 3.29 -1.07
CA LEU A 176 9.50 4.47 -0.30
C LEU A 176 8.75 5.73 -0.73
N GLU A 177 8.49 5.88 -2.03
CA GLU A 177 7.78 7.05 -2.56
C GLU A 177 6.30 6.96 -2.22
N GLY A 178 5.66 5.82 -2.48
CA GLY A 178 4.26 5.61 -2.19
C GLY A 178 3.95 5.68 -0.69
N THR A 179 4.89 5.31 0.18
CA THR A 179 4.70 5.29 1.65
C THR A 179 5.28 6.50 2.38
N ARG A 180 5.79 7.52 1.68
CA ARG A 180 6.43 8.69 2.28
C ARG A 180 5.55 9.45 3.30
N GLU A 181 4.24 9.54 3.06
CA GLU A 181 3.28 10.19 3.97
C GLU A 181 2.52 9.16 4.84
N MET A 182 3.10 7.98 5.05
CA MET A 182 2.47 6.88 5.79
C MET A 182 3.43 6.26 6.81
N ILE A 183 2.84 5.71 7.88
CA ILE A 183 3.55 5.00 8.94
C ILE A 183 3.17 3.53 8.87
N CYS A 184 4.19 2.65 8.80
CA CYS A 184 3.99 1.21 8.84
C CYS A 184 3.53 0.77 10.24
N LEU A 185 2.52 -0.09 10.29
CA LEU A 185 1.87 -0.53 11.53
C LEU A 185 2.27 -1.95 11.94
N ASP A 186 3.00 -2.68 11.10
CA ASP A 186 3.21 -4.12 11.26
C ASP A 186 3.88 -4.50 12.60
N ASN A 187 4.69 -3.60 13.16
CA ASN A 187 5.42 -3.82 14.41
C ASN A 187 4.93 -2.94 15.57
N LEU A 188 3.80 -2.24 15.41
CA LEU A 188 3.27 -1.38 16.45
C LEU A 188 2.23 -2.11 17.31
N PRO A 189 2.24 -1.95 18.64
CA PRO A 189 1.21 -2.49 19.50
C PRO A 189 -0.13 -1.78 19.25
N PRO A 190 -1.29 -2.45 19.48
CA PRO A 190 -2.60 -1.87 19.23
C PRO A 190 -2.85 -0.52 19.93
N ALA A 191 -2.30 -0.32 21.13
CA ALA A 191 -2.42 0.92 21.87
C ALA A 191 -1.74 2.10 21.16
N GLU A 192 -0.54 1.89 20.60
CA GLU A 192 0.17 2.92 19.83
C GLU A 192 -0.55 3.24 18.52
N ILE A 193 -1.09 2.23 17.85
CA ILE A 193 -1.92 2.42 16.65
C ILE A 193 -3.14 3.28 16.98
N ALA A 194 -3.83 2.99 18.10
CA ALA A 194 -4.98 3.76 18.53
C ALA A 194 -4.61 5.22 18.83
N CYS A 195 -3.50 5.47 19.54
CA CYS A 195 -2.98 6.82 19.79
C CYS A 195 -2.66 7.57 18.50
N LEU A 196 -2.00 6.90 17.54
CA LEU A 196 -1.66 7.47 16.23
C LEU A 196 -2.92 7.92 15.48
N MET A 197 -3.94 7.07 15.46
CA MET A 197 -5.20 7.35 14.78
C MET A 197 -5.98 8.48 15.47
N ALA A 198 -6.01 8.50 16.81
CA ALA A 198 -6.68 9.54 17.59
C ALA A 198 -6.05 10.93 17.36
N ALA A 199 -4.71 11.02 17.33
CA ALA A 199 -4.00 12.27 17.10
C ALA A 199 -4.35 12.96 15.76
N HIS A 200 -4.86 12.20 14.79
CA HIS A 200 -5.28 12.71 13.48
C HIS A 200 -6.79 12.89 13.34
N LEU A 201 -7.59 12.42 14.30
CA LEU A 201 -9.01 12.74 14.41
C LEU A 201 -9.22 14.11 15.06
N ASP A 202 -8.31 14.53 15.94
CA ASP A 202 -8.36 15.78 16.72
C ASP A 202 -7.63 16.97 16.05
N GLY A 203 -7.35 16.91 14.75
CA GLY A 203 -6.69 18.00 14.02
C GLY A 203 -7.60 19.24 13.89
N PRO A 204 -7.20 20.41 14.40
CA PRO A 204 -7.99 21.63 14.29
C PRO A 204 -7.98 22.16 12.85
N THR A 205 -9.12 22.69 12.40
CA THR A 205 -9.15 23.74 11.38
C THR A 205 -8.16 24.83 11.78
N SER A 206 -7.08 24.98 11.00
CA SER A 206 -6.23 26.18 10.90
C SER A 206 -6.01 26.93 12.23
N GLY A 207 -4.97 26.56 12.96
CA GLY A 207 -4.37 27.38 14.00
C GLY A 207 -2.86 27.28 13.89
N GLU A 208 -2.21 28.40 13.57
CA GLU A 208 -0.76 28.55 13.54
C GLU A 208 -0.12 27.91 14.78
N MET A 209 0.79 26.95 14.56
CA MET A 209 1.73 26.54 15.61
C MET A 209 2.70 27.69 15.84
N ALA A 210 2.37 28.57 16.78
CA ALA A 210 3.34 29.49 17.37
C ALA A 210 4.31 28.67 18.23
N LEU A 211 5.57 28.65 17.83
CA LEU A 211 6.67 28.13 18.65
C LEU A 211 6.79 28.97 19.93
N PRO A 212 6.94 28.38 21.13
CA PRO A 212 7.20 29.15 22.33
C PRO A 212 8.57 29.82 22.21
N ALA A 213 8.59 31.15 22.41
CA ALA A 213 9.81 31.94 22.42
C ALA A 213 10.77 31.40 23.50
N ALA A 214 12.03 31.20 23.11
CA ALA A 214 13.11 30.88 24.03
C ALA A 214 13.22 31.98 25.08
N VAL A 215 13.13 31.61 26.36
CA VAL A 215 13.41 32.50 27.47
C VAL A 215 14.91 32.76 27.45
N SER A 216 15.30 33.96 27.06
CA SER A 216 16.69 34.43 27.12
C SER A 216 17.09 34.58 28.58
N ASP A 217 18.09 33.80 28.96
CA ASP A 217 18.78 33.83 30.24
C ASP A 217 19.72 35.04 30.27
N GLU A 218 19.28 36.19 30.80
CA GLU A 218 20.16 37.26 31.27
C GLU A 218 19.39 38.32 32.08
N LEU A 219 20.03 38.80 33.16
CA LEU A 219 19.62 39.82 34.14
C LEU A 219 18.81 39.33 35.35
N MET A 220 19.52 38.89 36.38
CA MET A 220 19.51 39.61 37.66
C MET A 220 20.90 39.52 38.30
N ARG A 221 21.73 40.54 38.03
CA ARG A 221 22.92 40.87 38.83
C ARG A 221 22.48 41.37 40.20
N GLU A 222 23.24 40.99 41.23
CA GLU A 222 23.22 41.53 42.59
C GLU A 222 23.21 43.07 42.63
N PRO A 223 22.84 43.64 43.79
CA PRO A 223 23.80 44.50 44.46
C PRO A 223 24.04 44.13 45.93
N ALA A 224 25.26 44.46 46.35
CA ALA A 224 25.86 44.15 47.64
C ALA A 224 25.47 45.11 48.79
N LEU A 225 25.60 44.58 50.01
CA LEU A 225 26.03 45.19 51.29
C LEU A 225 25.22 46.35 51.93
N ALA A 226 24.78 46.15 53.20
CA ALA A 226 25.28 46.89 54.38
C ALA A 226 24.50 46.60 55.68
N ASN A 227 25.25 46.28 56.75
CA ASN A 227 25.11 46.61 58.18
C ASN A 227 23.80 46.36 58.96
N GLY A 228 23.95 45.61 60.05
CA GLY A 228 23.03 45.50 61.19
C GLY A 228 23.47 44.40 62.14
#